data_AF-A0A329TUC5-F1
#
_entry.id   AF-A0A329TUC5-F1
#
_cell.length_a   1.000
_cell.length_b   1.000
_cell.length_c   1.000
_cell.angle_alpha   90.00
_cell.angle_beta   90.00
_cell.angle_gamma   90.00
#
_symmetry.space_group_name_H-M   'P 1'
#
loop_
_entity.id
_entity.type
_entity.pdbx_description
1 polymer ?
#
loop_
_entity_poly.entity_id
_entity_poly.type
_entity_poly.pdbx_seq_one_letter_code
_entity_poly.pdbx_strand_id
1 'polypeptide(L)' 'MLYVGGNWDNGSNAGLFYFNGNNSSSNSNSNIGARHLFLLHILRRVSHTTWWKFSQQDAA' A
#
# COMPACT_ATOMS: atom_id res chain seq x y z
N MET A 1 -4.06 -16.69 -0.71
CA MET A 1 -3.86 -15.26 -0.40
C MET A 1 -2.47 -15.10 0.20
N LEU A 2 -1.74 -14.05 -0.18
CA LEU A 2 -0.37 -13.80 0.27
C LEU A 2 -0.37 -12.72 1.36
N TYR A 3 0.02 -13.08 2.58
CA TYR A 3 0.15 -12.16 3.71
C TYR A 3 1.60 -11.71 3.85
N VAL A 4 1.81 -10.40 3.87
CA VAL A 4 3.14 -9.78 3.94
C VAL A 4 3.23 -8.91 5.19
N GLY A 5 4.36 -8.93 5.90
CA GLY A 5 4.63 -8.05 7.05
C GLY A 5 4.41 -8.69 8.43
N GLY A 6 3.52 -9.67 8.57
CA GLY A 6 3.26 -10.40 9.83
C GLY A 6 2.16 -9.79 10.70
N ASN A 7 1.79 -10.49 11.78
CA ASN A 7 0.79 -10.09 12.78
C ASN A 7 1.43 -9.61 14.12
N TRP A 8 0.65 -8.95 14.99
CA TRP A 8 0.93 -8.67 16.40
C TRP A 8 1.47 -9.89 17.18
N ASP A 9 1.00 -11.11 16.87
CA ASP A 9 1.46 -12.36 17.50
C ASP A 9 2.68 -13.02 16.82
N ASN A 10 3.19 -12.49 15.70
CA ASN A 10 4.25 -13.15 14.93
C ASN A 10 5.66 -12.95 15.52
N GLY A 11 5.83 -12.14 16.56
CA GLY A 11 7.13 -11.94 17.24
C GLY A 11 8.28 -11.63 16.28
N SER A 12 9.40 -12.35 16.40
CA SER A 12 10.58 -12.17 15.54
C SER A 12 10.40 -12.63 14.08
N ASN A 13 9.33 -13.36 13.76
CA ASN A 13 9.03 -13.76 12.39
C ASN A 13 8.34 -12.63 11.60
N ALA A 14 7.81 -11.60 12.26
CA ALA A 14 7.27 -10.43 11.58
C ALA A 14 8.40 -9.55 11.00
N GLY A 15 8.20 -8.99 9.80
CA GLY A 15 9.22 -8.17 9.15
C GLY A 15 8.89 -7.83 7.70
N LEU A 16 9.64 -6.89 7.13
CA LEU A 16 9.45 -6.38 5.77
C LEU A 16 9.49 -7.48 4.68
N PHE A 17 10.17 -8.59 4.96
CA PHE A 17 10.29 -9.75 4.06
C PHE A 17 9.51 -10.99 4.54
N TYR A 18 8.61 -10.85 5.52
CA TYR A 18 7.76 -11.96 5.95
C TYR A 18 6.69 -12.25 4.90
N PHE A 19 6.63 -13.49 4.41
CA PHE A 19 5.63 -13.97 3.45
C PHE A 19 4.93 -15.22 3.98
N ASN A 20 3.61 -15.16 4.13
CA ASN A 20 2.78 -16.31 4.51
C ASN A 20 1.70 -16.59 3.46
N GLY A 21 1.81 -17.76 2.82
CA GLY A 21 0.90 -18.23 1.76
C GLY A 21 -0.06 -19.35 2.20
N ASN A 22 -0.09 -19.73 3.48
CA ASN A 22 -0.83 -20.91 3.97
C ASN A 22 -2.35 -20.69 4.13
N ASN A 23 -2.91 -19.67 3.48
CA ASN A 23 -4.31 -19.29 3.61
C ASN A 23 -5.01 -19.31 2.26
N SER A 24 -6.06 -20.13 2.16
CA SER A 24 -6.98 -20.15 1.02
C SER A 24 -7.64 -18.78 0.80
N SER A 25 -8.09 -18.48 -0.42
CA SER A 25 -8.64 -17.15 -0.76
C SER A 25 -9.92 -16.77 -0.03
N SER A 26 -10.61 -17.75 0.53
CA SER A 26 -11.80 -17.59 1.37
C SER A 26 -11.49 -17.32 2.85
N ASN A 27 -10.22 -17.33 3.26
CA ASN A 27 -9.87 -17.16 4.67
C ASN A 27 -9.99 -15.70 5.12
N SER A 28 -11.10 -15.39 5.78
CA SER A 28 -11.43 -14.09 6.37
C SER A 28 -11.14 -14.10 7.86
N ASN A 29 -10.03 -13.50 8.28
CA ASN A 29 -9.65 -13.36 9.68
C ASN A 29 -9.55 -11.88 10.06
N SER A 30 -9.79 -11.52 11.32
CA SER A 30 -9.75 -10.12 11.79
C SER A 30 -8.39 -9.46 11.61
N ASN A 31 -7.34 -10.26 11.48
CA ASN A 31 -5.98 -9.80 11.31
C ASN A 31 -5.50 -9.73 9.84
N ILE A 32 -6.42 -9.85 8.90
CA ILE A 32 -6.13 -9.86 7.46
C ILE A 32 -6.60 -8.54 6.87
N GLY A 33 -5.65 -7.69 6.45
CA GLY A 33 -5.92 -6.39 5.83
C GLY A 33 -5.00 -6.09 4.65
N ALA A 34 -5.39 -5.12 3.81
CA ALA A 34 -4.62 -4.70 2.63
C ALA A 34 -4.47 -3.17 2.57
N ARG A 35 -3.35 -2.69 2.02
CA ARG A 35 -3.13 -1.27 1.74
C ARG A 35 -3.41 -0.99 0.26
N HIS A 36 -4.41 -0.15 -0.03
CA HIS A 36 -4.76 0.24 -1.40
C HIS A 36 -3.72 1.21 -1.98
N LEU A 37 -2.83 0.71 -2.84
CA LEU A 37 -1.77 1.52 -3.47
C LEU A 37 -2.28 2.38 -4.65
N PHE A 38 -3.45 2.06 -5.20
CA PHE A 38 -4.01 2.75 -6.36
C PHE A 38 -4.33 4.23 -6.07
N LEU A 39 -4.94 4.51 -4.91
CA LEU A 39 -5.31 5.87 -4.52
C LEU A 39 -4.07 6.76 -4.33
N LEU A 40 -3.04 6.24 -3.64
CA LEU A 40 -1.77 6.96 -3.45
C LEU A 40 -1.09 7.26 -4.79
N HIS A 41 -1.13 6.31 -5.73
CA HIS A 41 -0.53 6.49 -7.05
C HIS A 41 -1.26 7.56 -7.88
N ILE A 42 -2.59 7.57 -7.86
CA ILE A 42 -3.40 8.59 -8.54
C ILE A 42 -3.14 9.97 -7.94
N LEU A 43 -3.20 10.08 -6.61
CA LEU A 43 -3.01 11.36 -5.92
C LEU A 43 -1.64 11.97 -6.25
N ARG A 44 -0.57 11.18 -6.22
CA ARG A 44 0.77 11.64 -6.59
C ARG A 44 0.84 12.14 -8.05
N ARG A 45 0.17 11.44 -8.98
CA ARG A 45 0.15 11.82 -10.40
C ARG A 45 -0.61 13.11 -10.61
N VAL A 46 -1.78 13.26 -9.99
CA VAL A 46 -2.58 14.48 -10.05
C VAL A 46 -1.80 15.65 -9.47
N SER A 47 -1.23 15.53 -8.27
CA SER A 47 -0.44 16.59 -7.62
C SER A 47 0.76 17.05 -8.46
N HIS A 48 1.48 16.12 -9.11
CA HIS A 48 2.60 16.49 -9.98
C HIS A 48 2.12 17.23 -11.23
N THR A 49 1.04 16.76 -11.86
CA THR A 49 0.50 17.43 -13.06
C THR A 49 -0.09 18.80 -12.77
N THR A 50 -0.72 19.00 -11.59
CA THR A 50 -1.26 20.30 -11.19
C THR A 50 -0.16 21.29 -10.83
N TRP A 51 0.88 20.84 -10.13
CA TRP A 51 2.06 21.68 -9.83
C TRP A 51 2.77 22.15 -11.09
N TRP A 52 2.96 21.26 -12.06
CA TRP A 52 3.56 21.64 -13.34
C TRP A 52 2.76 22.72 -14.06
N LYS A 53 1.42 22.62 -14.07
CA LYS A 53 0.58 23.64 -14.72
C LYS A 53 0.59 24.97 -13.96
N PHE A 54 0.54 24.92 -12.63
CA PHE A 54 0.63 26.11 -11.78
C PHE A 54 1.96 26.85 -11.99
N SER A 55 3.08 26.13 -11.97
CA SER A 55 4.42 26.71 -12.19
C SER A 55 4.60 27.38 -13.56
N GLN A 56 3.80 27.02 -14.57
CA GLN A 56 3.83 27.65 -15.89
C GLN A 56 2.97 28.92 -15.95
N GLN A 57 1.95 29.04 -15.10
CA GLN A 57 1.10 30.22 -14.99
C GLN A 57 1.80 31.36 -14.24
N ASP A 58 2.65 31.03 -13.26
CA ASP A 58 3.46 32.02 -12.55
C ASP A 58 4.67 32.53 -13.36
N ALA A 59 4.95 31.89 -14.50
CA ALA A 59 6.05 32.23 -15.39
C ALA A 59 5.63 33.06 -16.61
N ALA A 60 4.33 33.40 -16.74
CA ALA A 60 3.74 34.19 -17.82
C ALA A 60 3.35 35.59 -17.34
#